data_AF-A0A661CNJ6-F1
#
_entry.id   AF-A0A661CNJ6-F1
#
_cell.length_a   1.000
_cell.length_b   1.000
_cell.length_c   1.000
_cell.angle_alpha   90.00
_cell.angle_beta   90.00
_cell.angle_gamma   90.00
#
_symmetry.space_group_name_H-M   'P 1'
#
loop_
_entity.id
_entity.type
_entity.pdbx_description
1 polymer ?
#
loop_
_entity_poly.entity_id
_entity_poly.type
_entity_poly.pdbx_seq_one_letter_code
_entity_poly.pdbx_strand_id
1 'polypeptide(L)'
;MSETELSESLNREKLKCGFDQINPVFDELMAEASHILSDQGIEDYLEGASLICMIGRGVEPVLSYLEDIPAMADHLGEEIISLVSKTVWKFSRTINGKAIPVFLQTLPTVARRLGDVEALQHYFDLIFDMMNQTSVSIHGHHATIPSPSLPDLLEKMPYLIGQLSLVGLKNWVDYGILFYNTHPERQKDFFSLQSADSIAI
;
A
#
# COMPACT_ATOMS: atom_id res chain seq x y z
N MET A 1 -2.25 -22.66 -31.16
CA MET A 1 -2.39 -22.14 -29.81
C MET A 1 -3.73 -22.59 -29.27
N SER A 2 -3.76 -23.12 -28.05
CA SER A 2 -5.02 -23.45 -27.35
C SER A 2 -5.78 -22.15 -26.99
N GLU A 3 -7.07 -22.24 -26.68
CA GLU A 3 -7.85 -21.08 -26.20
C GLU A 3 -7.25 -20.47 -24.92
N THR A 4 -6.63 -21.30 -24.08
CA THR A 4 -5.89 -20.89 -22.88
C THR A 4 -4.65 -20.07 -23.23
N GLU A 5 -3.79 -20.56 -24.13
CA GLU A 5 -2.59 -19.84 -24.58
C GLU A 5 -2.93 -18.51 -25.29
N LEU A 6 -4.06 -18.45 -25.99
CA LEU A 6 -4.58 -17.24 -26.62
C LEU A 6 -5.05 -16.20 -25.60
N SER A 7 -5.74 -16.64 -24.54
CA SER A 7 -6.22 -15.79 -23.45
C SER A 7 -5.07 -15.24 -22.60
N GLU A 8 -4.08 -16.07 -22.28
CA GLU A 8 -2.86 -15.69 -21.55
C GLU A 8 -2.08 -14.59 -22.30
N SER A 9 -1.86 -14.78 -23.60
CA SER A 9 -1.21 -13.78 -24.47
C SER A 9 -1.98 -12.45 -24.47
N LEU A 10 -3.32 -12.49 -24.51
CA LEU A 10 -4.15 -11.28 -24.53
C LEU A 10 -4.06 -10.51 -23.20
N ASN A 11 -4.09 -11.21 -22.07
CA ASN A 11 -3.99 -10.59 -20.76
C ASN A 11 -2.60 -9.98 -20.53
N ARG A 12 -1.54 -10.64 -20.99
CA ARG A 12 -0.19 -10.06 -20.93
C ARG A 12 -0.06 -8.77 -21.74
N GLU A 13 -0.74 -8.67 -22.88
CA GLU A 13 -0.77 -7.45 -23.71
C GLU A 13 -1.53 -6.29 -23.04
N LYS A 14 -2.53 -6.58 -22.21
CA LYS A 14 -3.26 -5.58 -21.42
C LYS A 14 -2.39 -4.96 -20.33
N LEU A 15 -1.54 -5.75 -19.67
CA LEU A 15 -0.59 -5.26 -18.67
C LEU A 15 0.46 -4.33 -19.31
N LYS A 16 0.31 -3.02 -19.10
CA LYS A 16 1.26 -1.99 -19.57
C LYS A 16 2.45 -1.88 -18.61
N CYS A 17 3.21 -2.97 -18.53
CA CYS A 17 4.43 -3.02 -17.73
C CYS A 17 5.56 -3.77 -18.45
N GLY A 18 6.73 -3.13 -18.51
CA GLY A 18 7.91 -3.60 -19.25
C GLY A 18 8.98 -4.28 -18.41
N PHE A 19 8.69 -4.66 -17.17
CA PHE A 19 9.65 -5.39 -16.34
C PHE A 19 9.67 -6.87 -16.72
N ASP A 20 10.81 -7.35 -17.23
CA ASP A 20 10.99 -8.76 -17.63
C ASP A 20 10.85 -9.73 -16.45
N GLN A 21 11.07 -9.25 -15.22
CA GLN A 21 10.92 -10.04 -14.00
C GLN A 21 9.46 -10.48 -13.75
N ILE A 22 8.47 -9.87 -14.40
CA ILE A 22 7.06 -10.27 -14.30
C ILE A 22 6.77 -11.51 -15.14
N ASN A 23 7.42 -11.64 -16.31
CA ASN A 23 7.14 -12.71 -17.26
C ASN A 23 7.21 -14.14 -16.67
N PRO A 24 8.18 -14.53 -15.82
CA PRO A 24 8.24 -15.90 -15.30
C PRO A 24 7.13 -16.25 -14.30
N VAL A 25 6.43 -15.26 -13.73
CA VAL A 25 5.38 -15.48 -12.71
C VAL A 25 3.98 -15.09 -13.22
N PHE A 26 3.89 -14.37 -14.34
CA PHE A 26 2.64 -13.78 -14.81
C PHE A 26 1.54 -14.81 -15.07
N ASP A 27 1.88 -15.95 -15.68
CA ASP A 27 0.88 -16.96 -16.06
C ASP A 27 0.24 -17.60 -14.82
N GLU A 28 1.05 -17.88 -13.78
CA GLU A 28 0.56 -18.41 -12.50
C GLU A 28 -0.35 -17.40 -11.79
N LEU A 29 0.08 -16.14 -11.72
CA LEU A 29 -0.71 -15.05 -11.12
C LEU A 29 -2.01 -14.79 -11.87
N MET A 30 -2.01 -14.88 -13.20
CA MET A 30 -3.21 -14.74 -14.02
C MET A 30 -4.17 -15.90 -13.86
N ALA A 31 -3.66 -17.13 -13.75
CA ALA A 31 -4.50 -18.29 -13.50
C ALA A 31 -5.20 -18.17 -12.13
N GLU A 32 -4.47 -17.80 -11.08
CA GLU A 32 -5.04 -17.55 -9.76
C GLU A 32 -6.07 -16.42 -9.79
N ALA A 33 -5.72 -15.27 -10.37
CA ALA A 33 -6.64 -14.15 -10.48
C ALA A 33 -7.93 -14.52 -11.22
N SER A 34 -7.84 -15.29 -12.32
CA SER A 34 -9.00 -15.70 -13.13
C SER A 34 -9.91 -16.71 -12.42
N HIS A 35 -9.41 -17.39 -11.39
CA HIS A 35 -10.23 -18.26 -10.55
C HIS A 35 -11.02 -17.51 -9.48
N ILE A 36 -10.59 -16.30 -9.13
CA ILE A 36 -11.13 -15.51 -8.02
C ILE A 36 -11.98 -14.34 -8.54
N LEU A 37 -11.46 -13.60 -9.52
CA LEU A 37 -12.02 -12.35 -9.98
C LEU A 37 -13.02 -12.56 -11.12
N SER A 38 -14.01 -11.68 -11.18
CA SER A 38 -14.88 -11.50 -12.34
C SER A 38 -14.10 -11.00 -13.56
N ASP A 39 -14.69 -11.10 -14.75
CA ASP A 39 -14.10 -10.54 -15.98
C ASP A 39 -13.76 -9.05 -15.83
N GLN A 40 -14.64 -8.27 -15.17
CA GLN A 40 -14.38 -6.86 -14.88
C GLN A 40 -13.27 -6.69 -13.82
N GLY A 41 -13.24 -7.55 -12.80
CA GLY A 41 -12.18 -7.58 -11.80
C GLY A 41 -10.80 -7.83 -12.42
N ILE A 42 -10.71 -8.70 -13.45
CA ILE A 42 -9.46 -8.92 -14.20
C ILE A 42 -9.02 -7.67 -14.97
N GLU A 43 -9.95 -6.97 -15.62
CA GLU A 43 -9.63 -5.70 -16.29
C GLU A 43 -9.12 -4.66 -15.28
N ASP A 44 -9.82 -4.47 -14.16
CA ASP A 44 -9.46 -3.52 -13.10
C ASP A 44 -8.10 -3.89 -12.45
N TYR A 45 -7.83 -5.19 -12.30
CA TYR A 45 -6.59 -5.73 -11.76
C TYR A 45 -5.40 -5.40 -12.68
N LEU A 46 -5.52 -5.67 -13.98
CA LEU A 46 -4.47 -5.38 -14.96
C LEU A 46 -4.29 -3.86 -15.18
N GLU A 47 -5.37 -3.08 -15.14
CA GLU A 47 -5.30 -1.61 -15.17
C GLU A 47 -4.58 -1.08 -13.93
N GLY A 48 -4.90 -1.59 -12.75
CA GLY A 48 -4.27 -1.20 -11.50
C GLY A 48 -2.77 -1.52 -11.45
N ALA A 49 -2.38 -2.72 -11.90
CA ALA A 49 -0.98 -3.11 -12.02
C ALA A 49 -0.21 -2.22 -13.03
N SER A 50 -0.86 -1.88 -14.14
CA SER A 50 -0.32 -0.95 -15.13
C SER A 50 -0.12 0.45 -14.55
N LEU A 51 -1.09 0.94 -13.77
CA LEU A 51 -1.01 2.23 -13.08
C LEU A 51 0.15 2.27 -12.09
N ILE A 52 0.35 1.19 -11.33
CA ILE A 52 1.45 1.04 -10.37
C ILE A 52 2.79 0.98 -11.10
N CYS A 53 2.89 0.28 -12.23
CA CYS A 53 4.12 0.25 -13.03
C CYS A 53 4.55 1.66 -13.49
N MET A 54 3.59 2.52 -13.85
CA MET A 54 3.85 3.89 -14.31
C MET A 54 4.35 4.85 -13.22
N ILE A 55 4.25 4.51 -11.93
CA ILE A 55 4.70 5.40 -10.84
C ILE A 55 6.22 5.47 -10.68
N GLY A 56 6.98 4.61 -11.38
CA GLY A 56 8.44 4.65 -11.42
C GLY A 56 9.13 4.23 -10.11
N ARG A 57 8.60 3.22 -9.41
CA ARG A 57 9.12 2.74 -8.10
C ARG A 57 9.76 1.34 -8.15
N GLY A 58 10.16 0.90 -9.35
CA GLY A 58 10.73 -0.42 -9.56
C GLY A 58 9.65 -1.51 -9.74
N VAL A 59 10.10 -2.76 -9.84
CA VAL A 59 9.23 -3.90 -10.11
C VAL A 59 8.50 -4.43 -8.88
N GLU A 60 9.12 -4.32 -7.70
CA GLU A 60 8.58 -4.84 -6.43
C GLU A 60 7.12 -4.40 -6.15
N PRO A 61 6.74 -3.10 -6.26
CA PRO A 61 5.34 -2.70 -6.10
C PRO A 61 4.36 -3.36 -7.08
N VAL A 62 4.80 -3.65 -8.29
CA VAL A 62 3.97 -4.29 -9.31
C VAL A 62 3.77 -5.77 -8.96
N LEU A 63 4.83 -6.46 -8.56
CA LEU A 63 4.76 -7.85 -8.13
C LEU A 63 3.89 -8.02 -6.88
N SER A 64 4.11 -7.23 -5.83
CA SER A 64 3.26 -7.30 -4.63
C SER A 64 1.78 -7.03 -4.94
N TYR A 65 1.49 -6.09 -5.85
CA TYR A 65 0.12 -5.86 -6.26
C TYR A 65 -0.47 -7.06 -7.04
N LEU A 66 0.28 -7.62 -7.98
CA LEU A 66 -0.17 -8.78 -8.75
C LEU A 66 -0.40 -10.00 -7.84
N GLU A 67 0.51 -10.23 -6.90
CA GLU A 67 0.46 -11.35 -5.95
C GLU A 67 -0.71 -11.24 -4.95
N ASP A 68 -0.89 -10.08 -4.32
CA ASP A 68 -1.75 -10.02 -3.13
C ASP A 68 -3.21 -9.63 -3.42
N ILE A 69 -3.48 -8.89 -4.50
CA ILE A 69 -4.77 -8.25 -4.73
C ILE A 69 -5.91 -9.25 -4.97
N PRO A 70 -5.75 -10.34 -5.75
CA PRO A 70 -6.83 -11.31 -5.94
C PRO A 70 -7.35 -11.88 -4.60
N ALA A 71 -6.46 -12.31 -3.71
CA ALA A 71 -6.84 -12.83 -2.41
C ALA A 71 -7.48 -11.77 -1.49
N MET A 72 -7.03 -10.51 -1.57
CA MET A 72 -7.67 -9.41 -0.86
C MET A 72 -9.09 -9.13 -1.39
N ALA A 73 -9.30 -9.22 -2.71
CA ALA A 73 -10.60 -9.03 -3.34
C ALA A 73 -11.58 -10.17 -3.01
N ASP A 74 -11.10 -11.41 -2.94
CA ASP A 74 -11.92 -12.55 -2.47
C ASP A 74 -12.46 -12.32 -1.06
N HIS A 75 -11.62 -11.73 -0.20
CA HIS A 75 -11.97 -11.52 1.20
C HIS A 75 -12.85 -10.30 1.44
N LEU A 76 -12.60 -9.20 0.73
CA LEU A 76 -13.17 -7.87 1.03
C LEU A 76 -14.10 -7.32 -0.07
N GLY A 77 -14.12 -7.94 -1.25
CA GLY A 77 -14.82 -7.46 -2.44
C GLY A 77 -13.89 -6.84 -3.49
N GLU A 78 -14.28 -6.93 -4.76
CA GLU A 78 -13.48 -6.45 -5.90
C GLU A 78 -13.25 -4.94 -5.91
N GLU A 79 -14.04 -4.15 -5.18
CA GLU A 79 -13.84 -2.71 -5.06
C GLU A 79 -12.45 -2.32 -4.52
N ILE A 80 -11.80 -3.22 -3.78
CA ILE A 80 -10.44 -3.02 -3.26
C ILE A 80 -9.39 -2.88 -4.37
N ILE A 81 -9.61 -3.49 -5.53
CA ILE A 81 -8.67 -3.48 -6.65
C ILE A 81 -8.45 -2.03 -7.11
N SER A 82 -9.55 -1.33 -7.39
CA SER A 82 -9.49 0.07 -7.81
C SER A 82 -9.11 1.00 -6.66
N LEU A 83 -9.54 0.69 -5.43
CA LEU A 83 -9.21 1.48 -4.24
C LEU A 83 -7.69 1.49 -3.98
N VAL A 84 -7.02 0.33 -4.02
CA VAL A 84 -5.58 0.21 -3.78
C VAL A 84 -4.77 0.89 -4.88
N SER A 85 -5.07 0.61 -6.14
CA SER A 85 -4.32 1.20 -7.27
C SER A 85 -4.45 2.73 -7.31
N LYS A 86 -5.65 3.29 -7.08
CA LYS A 86 -5.87 4.75 -6.96
C LYS A 86 -5.17 5.33 -5.73
N THR A 87 -5.14 4.62 -4.62
CA THR A 87 -4.42 5.01 -3.40
C THR A 87 -2.91 5.08 -3.65
N VAL A 88 -2.32 4.06 -4.28
CA VAL A 88 -0.90 4.06 -4.65
C VAL A 88 -0.57 5.18 -5.64
N TRP A 89 -1.44 5.44 -6.61
CA TRP A 89 -1.30 6.59 -7.51
C TRP A 89 -1.33 7.93 -6.76
N LYS A 90 -2.24 8.10 -5.80
CA LYS A 90 -2.28 9.30 -4.94
C LYS A 90 -1.01 9.40 -4.08
N PHE A 91 -0.53 8.29 -3.52
CA PHE A 91 0.69 8.21 -2.72
C PHE A 91 1.92 8.62 -3.55
N SER A 92 2.03 8.15 -4.80
CA SER A 92 3.19 8.42 -5.67
C SER A 92 3.36 9.91 -5.99
N ARG A 93 2.27 10.68 -5.92
CA ARG A 93 2.24 12.14 -6.13
C ARG A 93 2.62 12.95 -4.89
N THR A 94 2.90 12.29 -3.77
CA THR A 94 3.48 12.92 -2.58
C THR A 94 5.00 12.86 -2.63
N ILE A 95 5.66 13.63 -1.77
CA ILE A 95 7.12 13.52 -1.60
C ILE A 95 7.54 12.20 -0.90
N ASN A 96 6.56 11.44 -0.39
CA ASN A 96 6.75 10.20 0.37
C ASN A 96 6.75 8.92 -0.49
N GLY A 97 6.71 9.02 -1.82
CA GLY A 97 6.56 7.85 -2.70
C GLY A 97 7.63 6.75 -2.56
N LYS A 98 8.76 7.01 -1.89
CA LYS A 98 9.74 5.97 -1.52
C LYS A 98 9.19 4.93 -0.52
N ALA A 99 8.11 5.24 0.20
CA ALA A 99 7.46 4.36 1.15
C ALA A 99 6.40 3.42 0.53
N ILE A 100 6.12 3.56 -0.77
CA ILE A 100 5.14 2.70 -1.47
C ILE A 100 5.47 1.21 -1.41
N PRO A 101 6.74 0.77 -1.57
CA PRO A 101 7.06 -0.66 -1.47
C PRO A 101 6.66 -1.26 -0.12
N VAL A 102 7.05 -0.63 1.01
CA VAL A 102 6.69 -1.13 2.34
C VAL A 102 5.18 -1.00 2.63
N PHE A 103 4.52 0.03 2.10
CA PHE A 103 3.06 0.15 2.19
C PHE A 103 2.36 -1.05 1.53
N LEU A 104 2.74 -1.41 0.30
CA LEU A 104 2.16 -2.56 -0.40
C LEU A 104 2.53 -3.88 0.27
N GLN A 105 3.78 -4.06 0.68
CA GLN A 105 4.24 -5.28 1.36
C GLN A 105 3.45 -5.59 2.64
N THR A 106 3.03 -4.56 3.38
CA THR A 106 2.33 -4.73 4.66
C THR A 106 0.81 -4.79 4.51
N LEU A 107 0.29 -4.32 3.37
CA LEU A 107 -1.13 -4.15 3.10
C LEU A 107 -1.98 -5.42 3.25
N PRO A 108 -1.56 -6.62 2.80
CA PRO A 108 -2.40 -7.81 2.87
C PRO A 108 -2.71 -8.20 4.32
N THR A 109 -1.72 -8.04 5.21
CA THR A 109 -1.90 -8.32 6.63
C THR A 109 -2.79 -7.29 7.32
N VAL A 110 -2.67 -6.02 6.92
CA VAL A 110 -3.54 -4.95 7.43
C VAL A 110 -4.98 -5.17 6.96
N ALA A 111 -5.20 -5.37 5.67
CA ALA A 111 -6.51 -5.53 5.07
C ALA A 111 -7.28 -6.72 5.66
N ARG A 112 -6.62 -7.88 5.83
CA ARG A 112 -7.20 -9.06 6.49
C ARG A 112 -7.66 -8.81 7.92
N ARG A 113 -6.98 -7.94 8.67
CA ARG A 113 -7.32 -7.63 10.07
C ARG A 113 -8.42 -6.60 10.18
N LEU A 114 -8.50 -5.66 9.25
CA LEU A 114 -9.55 -4.66 9.21
C LEU A 114 -10.90 -5.26 8.80
N GLY A 115 -10.89 -6.21 7.87
CA GLY A 115 -12.06 -7.06 7.57
C GLY A 115 -13.15 -6.42 6.72
N ASP A 116 -13.06 -5.12 6.40
CA ASP A 116 -13.95 -4.45 5.45
C ASP A 116 -13.25 -3.27 4.73
N VAL A 117 -13.88 -2.83 3.63
CA VAL A 117 -13.35 -1.79 2.72
C VAL A 117 -13.40 -0.39 3.34
N GLU A 118 -14.40 -0.11 4.19
CA GLU A 118 -14.55 1.19 4.85
C GLU A 118 -13.43 1.39 5.89
N ALA A 119 -13.14 0.37 6.68
CA ALA A 119 -12.02 0.32 7.60
C ALA A 119 -10.68 0.47 6.87
N LEU A 120 -10.51 -0.18 5.70
CA LEU A 120 -9.32 -0.04 4.88
C LEU A 120 -9.14 1.40 4.35
N GLN A 121 -10.23 2.05 3.92
CA GLN A 121 -10.23 3.45 3.52
C GLN A 121 -9.83 4.38 4.69
N HIS A 122 -10.38 4.16 5.89
CA HIS A 122 -9.99 4.91 7.08
C HIS A 122 -8.51 4.73 7.43
N TYR A 123 -7.96 3.52 7.24
CA TYR A 123 -6.53 3.26 7.38
C TYR A 123 -5.71 4.07 6.36
N PHE A 124 -6.12 4.12 5.08
CA PHE A 124 -5.43 4.93 4.08
C PHE A 124 -5.46 6.41 4.40
N ASP A 125 -6.60 6.92 4.86
CA ASP A 125 -6.73 8.32 5.26
C ASP A 125 -5.83 8.64 6.46
N LEU A 126 -5.74 7.75 7.46
CA LEU A 126 -4.78 7.88 8.56
C LEU A 126 -3.33 7.97 8.09
N ILE A 127 -2.93 7.12 7.14
CA ILE A 127 -1.57 7.13 6.57
C ILE A 127 -1.30 8.43 5.81
N PHE A 128 -2.28 8.95 5.05
CA PHE A 128 -2.16 10.25 4.39
C PHE A 128 -2.08 11.40 5.38
N ASP A 129 -2.89 11.41 6.42
CA ASP A 129 -2.86 12.44 7.45
C ASP A 129 -1.53 12.44 8.21
N MET A 130 -1.01 11.26 8.56
CA MET A 130 0.30 11.11 9.21
C MET A 130 1.41 11.67 8.32
N MET A 131 1.48 11.26 7.06
CA MET A 131 2.57 11.69 6.18
C MET A 131 2.50 13.20 5.88
N ASN A 132 1.29 13.76 5.76
CA ASN A 132 1.10 15.19 5.52
C ASN A 132 1.55 16.04 6.72
N GLN A 133 1.24 15.59 7.94
CA GLN A 133 1.62 16.31 9.17
C GLN A 133 3.12 16.21 9.50
N THR A 134 3.79 15.16 9.03
CA THR A 134 5.20 14.89 9.34
C THR A 134 6.17 15.21 8.21
N SER A 135 5.67 15.56 7.02
CA SER A 135 6.50 16.09 5.92
C SER A 135 6.81 17.57 6.16
N VAL A 136 8.08 17.95 6.03
CA VAL A 136 8.57 19.29 6.41
C VAL A 136 8.87 20.13 5.16
N SER A 137 8.67 21.45 5.25
CA SER A 137 9.19 22.40 4.26
C SER A 137 10.38 23.17 4.82
N ILE A 138 11.46 23.27 4.06
CA ILE A 138 12.62 24.09 4.43
C ILE A 138 12.40 25.57 4.05
N HIS A 139 11.62 25.86 2.99
CA HIS A 139 11.52 27.20 2.39
C HIS A 139 10.13 27.61 1.87
N GLY A 140 9.01 27.13 2.43
CA GLY A 140 7.69 27.63 2.04
C GLY A 140 6.50 26.75 2.45
N HIS A 141 5.41 26.84 1.69
CA HIS A 141 4.16 26.11 1.94
C HIS A 141 4.16 24.68 1.38
N HIS A 142 5.06 24.35 0.46
CA HIS A 142 5.16 23.00 -0.10
C HIS A 142 6.18 22.16 0.68
N ALA A 143 5.79 20.98 1.14
CA ALA A 143 6.71 20.05 1.78
C ALA A 143 7.81 19.62 0.80
N THR A 144 9.07 19.75 1.23
CA THR A 144 10.26 19.40 0.44
C THR A 144 11.02 18.22 1.03
N ILE A 145 10.71 17.85 2.28
CA ILE A 145 11.28 16.70 2.98
C ILE A 145 10.14 15.71 3.26
N PRO A 146 10.29 14.43 2.88
CA PRO A 146 9.34 13.40 3.28
C PRO A 146 9.26 13.23 4.79
N SER A 147 8.17 12.63 5.23
CA SER A 147 8.03 12.14 6.60
C SER A 147 9.25 11.30 6.97
N PRO A 148 9.97 11.64 8.05
CA PRO A 148 11.16 10.91 8.44
C PRO A 148 10.86 9.53 9.02
N SER A 149 9.61 9.26 9.38
CA SER A 149 9.18 8.11 10.18
C SER A 149 8.05 7.29 9.55
N LEU A 150 7.52 7.72 8.40
CA LEU A 150 6.48 6.98 7.69
C LEU A 150 6.90 5.55 7.33
N PRO A 151 8.12 5.28 6.81
CA PRO A 151 8.55 3.90 6.55
C PRO A 151 8.56 3.07 7.83
N ASP A 152 9.11 3.61 8.93
CA ASP A 152 9.17 2.92 10.23
C ASP A 152 7.76 2.57 10.74
N LEU A 153 6.82 3.52 10.62
CA LEU A 153 5.42 3.31 10.97
C LEU A 153 4.79 2.17 10.16
N LEU A 154 4.95 2.19 8.84
CA LEU A 154 4.37 1.20 7.93
C LEU A 154 4.88 -0.20 8.25
N GLU A 155 6.18 -0.38 8.54
CA GLU A 155 6.74 -1.66 8.96
C GLU A 155 6.07 -2.23 10.22
N LYS A 156 5.56 -1.36 11.12
CA LYS A 156 4.89 -1.78 12.35
C LYS A 156 3.38 -1.94 12.21
N MET A 157 2.77 -1.51 11.10
CA MET A 157 1.32 -1.59 10.91
C MET A 157 0.73 -2.99 11.06
N PRO A 158 1.34 -4.06 10.52
CA PRO A 158 0.87 -5.42 10.76
C PRO A 158 0.80 -5.80 12.23
N TYR A 159 1.67 -5.28 13.09
CA TYR A 159 1.60 -5.52 14.52
C TYR A 159 0.55 -4.62 15.18
N LEU A 160 0.67 -3.31 14.96
CA LEU A 160 -0.17 -2.27 15.58
C LEU A 160 -1.67 -2.50 15.37
N ILE A 161 -2.08 -2.88 14.16
CA ILE A 161 -3.49 -3.10 13.83
C ILE A 161 -4.11 -4.33 14.52
N GLY A 162 -3.30 -5.19 15.16
CA GLY A 162 -3.81 -6.25 16.04
C GLY A 162 -3.71 -5.94 17.53
N GLN A 163 -3.09 -4.82 17.91
CA GLN A 163 -3.07 -4.37 19.30
C GLN A 163 -4.12 -3.28 19.54
N LEU A 164 -4.37 -2.44 18.54
CA LEU A 164 -5.21 -1.25 18.64
C LEU A 164 -6.39 -1.34 17.67
N SER A 165 -7.54 -0.82 18.11
CA SER A 165 -8.61 -0.47 17.17
C SER A 165 -8.15 0.66 16.24
N LEU A 166 -8.80 0.88 15.10
CA LEU A 166 -8.45 2.01 14.20
C LEU A 166 -8.49 3.37 14.92
N VAL A 167 -9.44 3.57 15.84
CA VAL A 167 -9.50 4.78 16.67
C VAL A 167 -8.32 4.85 17.63
N GLY A 168 -7.95 3.73 18.26
CA GLY A 168 -6.79 3.63 19.13
C GLY A 168 -5.47 3.90 18.37
N LEU A 169 -5.34 3.33 17.17
CA LEU A 169 -4.20 3.55 16.29
C LEU A 169 -4.10 5.01 15.89
N LYS A 170 -5.21 5.65 15.51
CA LYS A 170 -5.23 7.09 15.20
C LYS A 170 -4.75 7.91 16.39
N ASN A 171 -5.27 7.65 17.60
CA ASN A 171 -4.87 8.38 18.80
C ASN A 171 -3.37 8.18 19.12
N TRP A 172 -2.85 6.96 18.93
CA TRP A 172 -1.43 6.65 19.12
C TRP A 172 -0.55 7.36 18.09
N VAL A 173 -0.97 7.40 16.82
CA VAL A 173 -0.29 8.16 15.77
C VAL A 173 -0.29 9.66 16.07
N ASP A 174 -1.45 10.22 16.42
CA ASP A 174 -1.59 11.64 16.76
C ASP A 174 -0.70 12.02 17.96
N TYR A 175 -0.57 11.14 18.96
CA TYR A 175 0.36 11.31 20.08
C TYR A 175 1.81 11.37 19.59
N GLY A 176 2.24 10.40 18.78
CA GLY A 176 3.61 10.35 18.24
C GLY A 176 3.96 11.58 17.40
N ILE A 177 3.01 12.08 16.62
CA ILE A 177 3.16 13.33 15.86
C ILE A 177 3.29 14.51 16.82
N LEU A 178 2.33 14.69 17.73
CA LEU A 178 2.25 15.86 18.60
C LEU A 178 3.50 16.03 19.48
N PHE A 179 3.97 14.94 20.11
CA PHE A 179 5.05 15.01 21.08
C PHE A 179 6.46 14.97 20.46
N TYR A 180 6.60 14.47 19.23
CA TYR A 180 7.92 14.34 18.57
C TYR A 180 8.05 15.10 17.24
N ASN A 181 7.11 16.00 16.89
CA ASN A 181 7.10 16.76 15.62
C ASN A 181 8.41 17.51 15.28
N THR A 182 9.16 17.93 16.30
CA THR A 182 10.40 18.72 16.20
C THR A 182 11.65 17.88 16.43
N HIS A 183 11.50 16.58 16.68
CA HIS A 183 12.58 15.65 17.01
C HIS A 183 12.50 14.41 16.11
N PRO A 184 12.93 14.49 14.83
CA PRO A 184 12.77 13.41 13.85
C PRO A 184 13.27 12.04 14.32
N GLU A 185 14.43 11.98 14.98
CA GLU A 185 14.96 10.71 15.48
C GLU A 185 14.09 10.12 16.60
N ARG A 186 13.57 10.94 17.52
CA ARG A 186 12.63 10.46 18.55
C ARG A 186 11.29 10.04 17.95
N GLN A 187 10.86 10.71 16.88
CA GLN A 187 9.65 10.33 16.16
C GLN A 187 9.83 8.96 15.49
N LYS A 188 11.01 8.68 14.90
CA LYS A 188 11.35 7.34 14.41
C LYS A 188 11.39 6.32 15.55
N ASP A 189 12.03 6.63 16.67
CA ASP A 189 12.06 5.74 17.84
C ASP A 189 10.64 5.38 18.32
N PHE A 190 9.72 6.35 18.33
CA PHE A 190 8.32 6.09 18.67
C PHE A 190 7.63 5.20 17.64
N PHE A 191 7.70 5.55 16.34
CA PHE A 191 6.99 4.80 15.30
C PHE A 191 7.61 3.43 14.97
N SER A 192 8.84 3.19 15.40
CA SER A 192 9.52 1.90 15.33
C SER A 192 9.33 1.03 16.59
N LEU A 193 8.50 1.46 17.55
CA LEU A 193 8.24 0.78 18.83
C LEU A 193 9.48 0.64 19.73
N GLN A 194 10.38 1.62 19.69
CA GLN A 194 11.63 1.63 20.47
C GLN A 194 11.58 2.55 21.70
N SER A 195 10.64 3.51 21.75
CA SER A 195 10.48 4.39 22.92
C SER A 195 9.58 3.77 23.98
N ALA A 196 9.80 4.13 25.26
CA ALA A 196 8.96 3.64 26.36
C ALA A 196 7.47 3.98 26.15
N ASP A 197 7.18 5.16 25.63
CA ASP A 197 5.81 5.62 25.36
C ASP A 197 5.17 4.84 24.20
N SER A 198 5.96 4.37 23.23
CA SER A 198 5.46 3.65 22.06
C SER A 198 4.93 2.25 22.37
N ILE A 199 5.47 1.61 23.41
CA ILE A 199 5.10 0.25 23.83
C ILE A 199 4.04 0.23 24.94
N ALA A 200 3.59 1.40 25.40
CA ALA A 200 2.52 1.55 26.38
C ALA A 200 1.13 1.56 25.70
N ILE A 201 0.84 0.50 24.95
CA ILE A 201 -0.36 0.34 24.10
C ILE A 201 -1.23 -0.85 24.49
#